data_AF-A0A850LV86-F1
#
_entry.id   AF-A0A850LV86-F1
#
_cell.length_a   1.000
_cell.length_b   1.000
_cell.length_c   1.000
_cell.angle_alpha   90.00
_cell.angle_beta   90.00
_cell.angle_gamma   90.00
#
_symmetry.space_group_name_H-M   'P 1'
#
loop_
_entity.id
_entity.type
_entity.pdbx_description
1 polymer ?
#
loop_
_entity_poly.entity_id
_entity_poly.type
_entity_poly.pdbx_seq_one_letter_code
_entity_poly.pdbx_strand_id
1 'polypeptide(L)'
;MAILKEIIVILLLLSLIPVIKKSKYITELSIIGKLKMLFLCGLSIFLIFSILNIIFPRGRNYYLSGLVDNSFLNFILSGFVSLLIGGLCIIIILMLYELIMFSKKRFTVINFKMLVFLSILYIIWMNFKGFSSGQIPKDILIGGQVNVIGILVVLSIILNSLKSSWVAFINRKQKFIVLIGSVILISVLLDLFNHPIKYVSSYFSFSAGALQHLTFNFFLVYAIISSINILLHLPSAGIFDKKIKQLSSLHQLSSSVASVLEIDKLLVEIVNHTYDITNSDSIWLLIREDESSPFTIGASKNLQLKDKNLVSIDSEGFLNSTIIESKSSLILNELKKESFISGVSKGSLIGIPLISSKLGIIGILYAKKNNNYGYSEDEDYI
;
A
#
# COMPACT_ATOMS: atom_id res chain seq x y z
N MET A 1 -36.72 -15.65 12.51
CA MET A 1 -35.73 -16.41 11.71
C MET A 1 -34.85 -15.51 10.82
N ALA A 2 -35.40 -14.52 10.11
CA ALA A 2 -34.64 -13.65 9.21
C ALA A 2 -33.47 -12.88 9.88
N ILE A 3 -33.69 -12.29 11.06
CA ILE A 3 -32.65 -11.56 11.81
C ILE A 3 -31.50 -12.48 12.22
N LEU A 4 -31.80 -13.69 12.71
CA LEU A 4 -30.78 -14.68 13.08
C LEU A 4 -29.91 -15.07 11.89
N LYS A 5 -30.52 -15.26 10.71
CA LYS A 5 -29.80 -15.51 9.46
C LYS A 5 -28.83 -14.37 9.12
N GLU A 6 -29.28 -13.11 9.19
CA GLU A 6 -28.42 -11.95 8.91
C GLU A 6 -27.24 -11.87 9.89
N ILE A 7 -27.48 -12.10 11.19
CA ILE A 7 -26.44 -12.11 12.22
C ILE A 7 -25.39 -13.19 11.92
N ILE A 8 -25.82 -14.40 11.55
CA ILE A 8 -24.92 -15.51 11.21
C ILE A 8 -24.06 -15.15 9.99
N VAL A 9 -24.65 -14.60 8.93
CA VAL A 9 -23.91 -14.21 7.72
C VAL A 9 -22.90 -13.12 8.02
N ILE A 10 -23.26 -12.11 8.83
CA ILE A 10 -22.34 -11.05 9.25
C ILE A 10 -21.20 -11.64 10.09
N LEU A 11 -21.49 -12.53 11.04
CA LEU A 11 -20.47 -13.21 11.84
C LEU A 11 -19.50 -14.03 10.99
N LEU A 12 -20.03 -14.78 10.01
CA LEU A 12 -19.23 -15.54 9.05
C LEU A 12 -18.30 -14.60 8.25
N LEU A 13 -18.83 -13.51 7.71
CA LEU A 13 -18.04 -12.52 6.97
C LEU A 13 -16.98 -11.87 7.87
N LEU A 14 -17.31 -11.49 9.11
CA LEU A 14 -16.36 -10.90 10.05
C LEU A 14 -15.26 -11.90 10.46
N SER A 15 -15.58 -13.19 10.57
CA SER A 15 -14.61 -14.24 10.90
C SER A 15 -13.51 -14.41 9.84
N LEU A 16 -13.77 -13.98 8.59
CA LEU A 16 -12.77 -14.01 7.53
C LEU A 16 -11.68 -12.95 7.72
N ILE A 17 -11.98 -11.82 8.38
CA ILE A 17 -11.02 -10.72 8.55
C ILE A 17 -9.71 -11.16 9.24
N PRO A 18 -9.72 -11.81 10.42
CA PRO A 18 -8.48 -12.25 11.06
C PRO A 18 -7.73 -13.31 10.24
N VAL A 19 -8.45 -14.20 9.55
CA VAL A 19 -7.85 -15.22 8.67
C VAL A 19 -7.09 -14.56 7.52
N ILE A 20 -7.74 -13.61 6.84
CA ILE A 20 -7.16 -12.86 5.72
C ILE A 20 -5.97 -12.02 6.21
N LYS A 21 -6.09 -11.34 7.37
CA LYS A 21 -5.03 -10.50 7.91
C LYS A 21 -3.80 -11.29 8.39
N LYS A 22 -3.98 -12.53 8.85
CA LYS A 22 -2.87 -13.41 9.22
C LYS A 22 -2.12 -13.96 8.00
N SER A 23 -2.72 -13.89 6.81
CA SER A 23 -2.06 -14.30 5.58
C SER A 23 -0.94 -13.33 5.22
N LYS A 24 0.31 -13.76 5.42
CA LYS A 24 1.52 -12.99 5.03
C LYS A 24 1.46 -12.50 3.58
N TYR A 25 0.80 -13.27 2.71
CA TYR A 25 0.59 -12.95 1.30
C TYR A 25 -0.11 -11.63 1.03
N ILE A 26 -0.84 -11.05 1.98
CA ILE A 26 -1.54 -9.78 1.75
C ILE A 26 -0.72 -8.61 2.30
N THR A 27 -0.20 -8.77 3.51
CA THR A 27 0.52 -7.72 4.23
C THR A 27 1.86 -7.38 3.59
N GLU A 28 2.57 -8.39 3.06
CA GLU A 28 3.93 -8.25 2.51
C GLU A 28 3.95 -7.89 1.01
N LEU A 29 2.79 -7.69 0.37
CA LEU A 29 2.76 -7.32 -1.04
C LEU A 29 3.34 -5.92 -1.26
N SER A 30 4.11 -5.77 -2.34
CA SER A 30 4.44 -4.45 -2.88
C SER A 30 3.16 -3.72 -3.32
N ILE A 31 3.22 -2.39 -3.44
CA ILE A 31 2.09 -1.54 -3.90
C ILE A 31 1.52 -2.08 -5.22
N ILE A 32 2.39 -2.48 -6.15
CA ILE A 32 2.00 -3.05 -7.45
C ILE A 32 1.32 -4.41 -7.28
N GLY A 33 1.81 -5.24 -6.36
CA GLY A 33 1.17 -6.51 -5.99
C GLY A 33 -0.26 -6.29 -5.51
N LYS A 34 -0.48 -5.31 -4.62
CA LYS A 34 -1.82 -4.96 -4.10
C LYS A 34 -2.74 -4.46 -5.22
N LEU A 35 -2.25 -3.61 -6.12
CA LEU A 35 -3.02 -3.12 -7.27
C LEU A 35 -3.39 -4.26 -8.25
N LYS A 36 -2.46 -5.19 -8.52
CA LYS A 36 -2.75 -6.39 -9.32
C LYS A 36 -3.81 -7.25 -8.65
N MET A 37 -3.72 -7.45 -7.34
CA MET A 37 -4.70 -8.24 -6.59
C MET A 37 -6.08 -7.58 -6.61
N LEU A 38 -6.16 -6.26 -6.44
CA LEU A 38 -7.41 -5.50 -6.60
C LEU A 38 -8.02 -5.69 -7.99
N PHE A 39 -7.20 -5.58 -9.04
CA PHE A 39 -7.65 -5.81 -10.42
C PHE A 39 -8.18 -7.25 -10.60
N LEU A 40 -7.46 -8.25 -10.10
CA LEU A 40 -7.86 -9.66 -10.16
C LEU A 40 -9.15 -9.92 -9.37
N CYS A 41 -9.32 -9.34 -8.18
CA CYS A 41 -10.55 -9.43 -7.41
C CYS A 41 -11.74 -8.83 -8.17
N GLY A 42 -11.60 -7.62 -8.73
CA GLY A 42 -12.66 -6.99 -9.54
C GLY A 42 -13.05 -7.84 -10.75
N LEU A 43 -12.06 -8.38 -11.47
CA LEU A 43 -12.28 -9.24 -12.63
C LEU A 43 -12.90 -10.59 -12.23
N SER A 44 -12.51 -11.16 -11.10
CA SER A 44 -13.09 -12.41 -10.57
C SER A 44 -14.57 -12.23 -10.26
N ILE A 45 -14.94 -11.12 -9.61
CA ILE A 45 -16.34 -10.79 -9.34
C ILE A 45 -17.11 -10.65 -10.66
N PHE A 46 -16.56 -9.95 -11.64
CA PHE A 46 -17.16 -9.84 -12.97
C PHE A 46 -17.39 -11.20 -13.62
N LEU A 47 -16.38 -12.06 -13.66
CA LEU A 47 -16.52 -13.40 -14.24
C LEU A 47 -17.60 -14.23 -13.53
N ILE A 48 -17.67 -14.16 -12.20
CA ILE A 48 -18.72 -14.84 -11.43
C ILE A 48 -20.10 -14.33 -11.88
N PHE A 49 -20.29 -13.02 -11.97
CA PHE A 49 -21.55 -12.45 -12.44
C PHE A 49 -21.87 -12.81 -13.89
N SER A 50 -20.88 -12.80 -14.80
CA SER A 50 -21.07 -13.19 -16.20
C SER A 50 -21.44 -14.67 -16.33
N ILE A 51 -20.78 -15.56 -15.58
CA ILE A 51 -21.10 -17.00 -15.55
C ILE A 51 -22.52 -17.20 -15.03
N LEU A 52 -22.90 -16.52 -13.95
CA LEU A 52 -24.27 -16.56 -13.43
C LEU A 52 -25.27 -16.06 -14.48
N ASN A 53 -24.94 -15.01 -15.24
CA ASN A 53 -25.80 -14.52 -16.31
C ASN A 53 -25.98 -15.55 -17.44
N ILE A 54 -24.95 -16.32 -17.76
CA ILE A 54 -25.01 -17.38 -18.79
C ILE A 54 -25.82 -18.58 -18.30
N ILE A 55 -25.64 -18.98 -17.03
CA ILE A 55 -26.37 -20.12 -16.43
C ILE A 55 -27.85 -19.76 -16.20
N PHE A 56 -28.13 -18.51 -15.87
CA PHE A 56 -29.47 -17.98 -15.63
C PHE A 56 -29.84 -16.88 -16.65
N PRO A 57 -29.86 -17.17 -17.97
CA PRO A 57 -29.92 -16.17 -19.04
C PRO A 57 -31.30 -15.53 -19.22
N ARG A 58 -32.29 -15.98 -18.45
CA ARG A 58 -33.64 -15.42 -18.50
C ARG A 58 -33.75 -14.25 -17.53
N GLY A 59 -33.61 -13.05 -18.08
CA GLY A 59 -34.12 -11.80 -17.51
C GLY A 59 -35.64 -11.77 -17.34
N ARG A 60 -36.26 -12.85 -16.84
CA ARG A 60 -37.56 -12.73 -16.18
C ARG A 60 -37.27 -12.03 -14.88
N ASN A 61 -37.59 -10.73 -14.88
CA ASN A 61 -37.73 -9.89 -13.70
C ASN A 61 -37.92 -10.75 -12.44
N TYR A 62 -36.92 -10.76 -11.57
CA TYR A 62 -36.98 -11.35 -10.23
C TYR A 62 -37.99 -10.62 -9.32
N TYR A 63 -39.11 -10.15 -9.86
CA TYR A 63 -40.35 -10.07 -9.10
C TYR A 63 -40.77 -11.50 -8.80
N LEU A 64 -40.15 -12.08 -7.78
CA LEU A 64 -40.61 -13.03 -6.74
C LEU A 64 -41.82 -13.98 -6.94
N SER A 65 -42.50 -14.05 -8.09
CA SER A 65 -43.70 -14.88 -8.28
C SER A 65 -43.48 -16.12 -9.14
N GLY A 66 -42.36 -16.24 -9.87
CA GLY A 66 -42.15 -17.32 -10.85
C GLY A 66 -41.10 -18.38 -10.50
N LEU A 67 -40.50 -18.36 -9.30
CA LEU A 67 -39.39 -19.24 -8.88
C LEU A 67 -39.84 -20.38 -7.94
N VAL A 68 -41.07 -20.88 -8.13
CA VAL A 68 -41.65 -21.95 -7.29
C VAL A 68 -41.09 -23.34 -7.63
N ASP A 69 -40.46 -23.53 -8.78
CA ASP A 69 -40.20 -24.91 -9.23
C ASP A 69 -38.94 -25.55 -8.61
N ASN A 70 -38.04 -24.81 -7.93
CA ASN A 70 -36.91 -25.37 -7.15
C ASN A 70 -36.35 -24.35 -6.12
N SER A 71 -37.14 -24.00 -5.12
CA SER A 71 -36.81 -22.95 -4.12
C SER A 71 -35.54 -23.23 -3.30
N PHE A 72 -35.26 -24.50 -2.98
CA PHE A 72 -34.15 -24.88 -2.09
C PHE A 72 -32.76 -24.78 -2.75
N LEU A 73 -32.60 -25.29 -3.98
CA LEU A 73 -31.32 -25.25 -4.69
C LEU A 73 -30.89 -23.81 -4.98
N ASN A 74 -31.85 -22.97 -5.40
CA ASN A 74 -31.61 -21.55 -5.64
C ASN A 74 -31.21 -20.80 -4.36
N PHE A 75 -31.79 -21.17 -3.22
CA PHE A 75 -31.40 -20.62 -1.92
C PHE A 75 -29.95 -20.99 -1.54
N ILE A 76 -29.55 -22.26 -1.71
CA ILE A 76 -28.17 -22.69 -1.46
C ILE A 76 -27.19 -21.99 -2.39
N LEU A 77 -27.48 -21.95 -3.69
CA LEU A 77 -26.59 -21.37 -4.70
C LEU A 77 -26.41 -19.86 -4.48
N SER A 78 -27.51 -19.13 -4.21
CA SER A 78 -27.44 -17.71 -3.87
C SER A 78 -26.65 -17.46 -2.57
N GLY A 79 -26.76 -18.34 -1.58
CA GLY A 79 -25.95 -18.30 -0.36
C GLY A 79 -24.46 -18.47 -0.62
N PHE A 80 -24.09 -19.49 -1.40
CA PHE A 80 -22.70 -19.74 -1.77
C PHE A 80 -22.11 -18.56 -2.55
N VAL A 81 -22.82 -18.07 -3.57
CA VAL A 81 -22.42 -16.89 -4.36
C VAL A 81 -22.28 -15.66 -3.48
N SER A 82 -23.24 -15.40 -2.58
CA SER A 82 -23.21 -14.25 -1.68
C SER A 82 -22.00 -14.30 -0.74
N LEU A 83 -21.66 -15.47 -0.19
CA LEU A 83 -20.49 -15.64 0.68
C LEU A 83 -19.19 -15.47 -0.09
N LEU A 84 -19.09 -16.03 -1.31
CA LEU A 84 -17.91 -15.92 -2.16
C LEU A 84 -17.64 -14.46 -2.54
N ILE A 85 -18.65 -13.76 -3.07
CA ILE A 85 -18.53 -12.33 -3.42
C ILE A 85 -18.27 -11.49 -2.17
N GLY A 86 -18.94 -11.79 -1.05
CA GLY A 86 -18.70 -11.12 0.23
C GLY A 86 -17.25 -11.26 0.70
N GLY A 87 -16.66 -12.45 0.57
CA GLY A 87 -15.24 -12.68 0.86
C GLY A 87 -14.31 -11.86 -0.03
N LEU A 88 -14.57 -11.81 -1.34
CA LEU A 88 -13.81 -10.97 -2.27
C LEU A 88 -13.95 -9.47 -1.94
N CYS A 89 -15.14 -9.00 -1.54
CA CYS A 89 -15.34 -7.63 -1.09
C CYS A 89 -14.52 -7.29 0.16
N ILE A 90 -14.42 -8.21 1.13
CA ILE A 90 -13.58 -8.01 2.32
C ILE A 90 -12.11 -7.87 1.91
N ILE A 91 -11.62 -8.72 0.98
CA ILE A 91 -10.26 -8.62 0.46
C ILE A 91 -10.05 -7.25 -0.21
N ILE A 92 -10.99 -6.78 -1.02
CA ILE A 92 -10.94 -5.45 -1.65
C ILE A 92 -10.85 -4.34 -0.58
N ILE A 93 -11.72 -4.36 0.44
CA ILE A 93 -11.71 -3.35 1.52
C ILE A 93 -10.35 -3.33 2.24
N LEU A 94 -9.79 -4.50 2.54
CA LEU A 94 -8.49 -4.61 3.22
C LEU A 94 -7.35 -4.07 2.35
N MET A 95 -7.35 -4.37 1.06
CA MET A 95 -6.35 -3.82 0.12
C MET A 95 -6.47 -2.30 -0.02
N LEU A 96 -7.69 -1.78 -0.14
CA LEU A 96 -7.95 -0.34 -0.17
C LEU A 96 -7.49 0.33 1.13
N TYR A 97 -7.75 -0.30 2.29
CA TYR A 97 -7.25 0.18 3.58
C TYR A 97 -5.73 0.32 3.57
N GLU A 98 -5.00 -0.70 3.15
CA GLU A 98 -3.54 -0.67 3.14
C GLU A 98 -2.97 0.37 2.17
N LEU A 99 -3.58 0.54 0.99
CA LEU A 99 -3.17 1.57 0.04
C LEU A 99 -3.44 2.98 0.56
N ILE A 100 -4.58 3.22 1.21
CA ILE A 100 -4.93 4.52 1.80
C ILE A 100 -4.04 4.81 3.02
N MET A 101 -3.70 3.80 3.81
CA MET A 101 -2.85 3.94 5.00
C MET A 101 -1.37 3.98 4.68
N PHE A 102 -0.96 3.94 3.41
CA PHE A 102 0.45 3.95 3.01
C PHE A 102 1.26 5.07 3.69
N SER A 103 0.72 6.31 3.73
CA SER A 103 1.40 7.44 4.40
C SER A 103 1.19 7.57 5.92
N LYS A 104 0.50 6.61 6.57
CA LYS A 104 0.27 6.51 8.03
C LYS A 104 -0.14 7.79 8.81
N LYS A 105 -0.80 8.77 8.16
CA LYS A 105 -1.23 10.02 8.83
C LYS A 105 -2.40 9.77 9.80
N ARG A 106 -2.33 10.31 11.02
CA ARG A 106 -3.38 10.18 12.07
C ARG A 106 -4.79 10.52 11.56
N PHE A 107 -4.92 11.61 10.80
CA PHE A 107 -6.22 12.04 10.25
C PHE A 107 -6.80 11.05 9.22
N THR A 108 -5.95 10.32 8.48
CA THR A 108 -6.40 9.28 7.54
C THR A 108 -6.99 8.09 8.27
N VAL A 109 -6.37 7.68 9.38
CA VAL A 109 -6.89 6.60 10.24
C VAL A 109 -8.28 6.96 10.76
N ILE A 110 -8.48 8.19 11.21
CA ILE A 110 -9.77 8.67 11.73
C ILE A 110 -10.84 8.65 10.62
N ASN A 111 -10.55 9.19 9.43
CA ASN A 111 -11.51 9.23 8.32
C ASN A 111 -11.92 7.83 7.85
N PHE A 112 -11.00 6.88 7.82
CA PHE A 112 -11.32 5.50 7.44
C PHE A 112 -12.18 4.81 8.50
N LYS A 113 -11.88 5.00 9.79
CA LYS A 113 -12.72 4.49 10.89
C LYS A 113 -14.13 5.08 10.83
N MET A 114 -14.25 6.37 10.53
CA MET A 114 -15.54 7.05 10.32
C MET A 114 -16.30 6.45 9.12
N LEU A 115 -15.62 6.19 8.00
CA LEU A 115 -16.23 5.52 6.84
C LEU A 115 -16.81 4.15 7.21
N VAL A 116 -16.05 3.32 7.93
CA VAL A 116 -16.51 2.00 8.37
C VAL A 116 -17.71 2.12 9.32
N PHE A 117 -17.64 3.03 10.30
CA PHE A 117 -18.74 3.28 11.23
C PHE A 117 -20.02 3.72 10.52
N LEU A 118 -19.93 4.70 9.62
CA LEU A 118 -21.06 5.19 8.84
C LEU A 118 -21.63 4.12 7.91
N SER A 119 -20.77 3.26 7.34
CA SER A 119 -21.18 2.13 6.50
C SER A 119 -22.00 1.11 7.29
N ILE A 120 -21.57 0.76 8.51
CA ILE A 120 -22.31 -0.14 9.40
C ILE A 120 -23.65 0.48 9.77
N LEU A 121 -23.66 1.77 10.14
CA LEU A 121 -24.89 2.49 10.49
C LEU A 121 -25.85 2.55 9.30
N TYR A 122 -25.35 2.76 8.09
CA TYR A 122 -26.14 2.71 6.86
C TYR A 122 -26.77 1.33 6.63
N ILE A 123 -26.00 0.24 6.78
CA ILE A 123 -26.52 -1.12 6.65
C ILE A 123 -27.62 -1.40 7.69
N ILE A 124 -27.42 -1.00 8.94
CA ILE A 124 -28.42 -1.15 10.01
C ILE A 124 -29.69 -0.36 9.66
N TRP A 125 -29.55 0.90 9.27
CA TRP A 125 -30.68 1.75 8.88
C TRP A 125 -31.47 1.16 7.70
N MET A 126 -30.76 0.64 6.69
CA MET A 126 -31.36 -0.03 5.53
C MET A 126 -32.18 -1.27 5.94
N ASN A 127 -31.67 -2.06 6.89
CA ASN A 127 -32.41 -3.20 7.45
C ASN A 127 -33.67 -2.76 8.22
N PHE A 128 -33.59 -1.68 9.01
CA PHE A 128 -34.74 -1.16 9.78
C PHE A 128 -35.88 -0.63 8.90
N LYS A 129 -35.55 -0.03 7.75
CA LYS A 129 -36.56 0.47 6.80
C LYS A 129 -37.36 -0.63 6.11
N GLY A 130 -37.03 -1.90 6.35
CA GLY A 130 -37.77 -3.03 5.80
C GLY A 130 -37.59 -3.16 4.28
N PHE A 131 -36.50 -2.63 3.73
CA PHE A 131 -36.15 -2.89 2.34
C PHE A 131 -36.02 -4.41 2.17
N SER A 132 -36.94 -4.97 1.39
CA SER A 132 -36.89 -6.39 1.04
C SER A 132 -35.72 -6.65 0.10
N SER A 133 -35.27 -7.90 0.06
CA SER A 133 -34.13 -8.37 -0.72
C SER A 133 -34.16 -8.07 -2.23
N GLY A 134 -35.31 -7.64 -2.78
CA GLY A 134 -35.46 -7.21 -4.17
C GLY A 134 -35.43 -5.70 -4.41
N GLN A 135 -35.32 -4.87 -3.37
CA GLN A 135 -35.44 -3.41 -3.46
C GLN A 135 -34.26 -2.70 -2.81
N ILE A 136 -33.02 -3.12 -3.07
CA ILE A 136 -31.91 -2.20 -2.84
C ILE A 136 -32.19 -0.97 -3.72
N PRO A 137 -32.30 0.24 -3.14
CA PRO A 137 -32.49 1.46 -3.90
C PRO A 137 -31.45 1.48 -5.01
N LYS A 138 -31.91 1.71 -6.26
CA LYS A 138 -31.05 1.67 -7.44
C LYS A 138 -29.81 2.55 -7.26
N ASP A 139 -29.90 3.59 -6.43
CA ASP A 139 -28.80 4.49 -6.13
C ASP A 139 -28.83 4.97 -4.67
N ILE A 140 -27.66 4.95 -4.02
CA ILE A 140 -27.44 5.65 -2.73
C ILE A 140 -27.63 7.17 -2.89
N LEU A 141 -27.44 7.69 -4.11
CA LEU A 141 -27.44 9.12 -4.44
C LEU A 141 -28.64 9.60 -5.26
N ILE A 142 -29.21 8.74 -6.10
CA ILE A 142 -30.21 9.11 -7.13
C ILE A 142 -31.59 8.47 -6.84
N GLY A 143 -31.69 7.63 -5.80
CA GLY A 143 -32.96 7.09 -5.35
C GLY A 143 -33.87 8.18 -4.78
N GLY A 144 -35.20 8.03 -4.96
CA GLY A 144 -36.22 9.00 -4.54
C GLY A 144 -36.32 9.28 -3.03
N GLN A 145 -35.45 8.69 -2.20
CA GLN A 145 -35.30 9.00 -0.78
C GLN A 145 -33.82 9.12 -0.43
N VAL A 146 -33.24 10.29 -0.69
CA VAL A 146 -31.86 10.59 -0.31
C VAL A 146 -31.76 10.58 1.22
N ASN A 147 -31.01 9.63 1.77
CA ASN A 147 -30.75 9.55 3.21
C ASN A 147 -29.47 10.33 3.56
N VAL A 148 -29.55 11.17 4.59
CA VAL A 148 -28.41 11.90 5.17
C VAL A 148 -27.24 10.96 5.47
N ILE A 149 -27.50 9.77 6.03
CA ILE A 149 -26.45 8.78 6.31
C ILE A 149 -25.77 8.30 5.02
N GLY A 150 -26.55 8.06 3.95
CA GLY A 150 -26.04 7.67 2.64
C GLY A 150 -25.14 8.75 2.03
N ILE A 151 -25.55 10.02 2.10
CA ILE A 151 -24.72 11.16 1.68
C ILE A 151 -23.41 11.19 2.46
N LEU A 152 -23.45 11.04 3.79
CA LEU A 152 -22.25 11.05 4.63
C LEU A 152 -21.30 9.88 4.30
N VAL A 153 -21.83 8.70 3.96
CA VAL A 153 -21.02 7.56 3.49
C VAL A 153 -20.34 7.90 2.17
N VAL A 154 -21.06 8.46 1.19
CA VAL A 154 -20.50 8.85 -0.11
C VAL A 154 -19.42 9.93 0.05
N LEU A 155 -19.68 10.97 0.85
CA LEU A 155 -18.69 11.99 1.15
C LEU A 155 -17.44 11.38 1.80
N SER A 156 -17.62 10.46 2.74
CA SER A 156 -16.52 9.74 3.39
C SER A 156 -15.72 8.89 2.40
N ILE A 157 -16.39 8.23 1.43
CA ILE A 157 -15.75 7.49 0.34
C ILE A 157 -14.88 8.41 -0.50
N ILE A 158 -15.41 9.57 -0.92
CA ILE A 158 -14.69 10.54 -1.73
C ILE A 158 -13.46 11.07 -0.97
N LEU A 159 -13.64 11.49 0.28
CA LEU A 159 -12.56 12.04 1.12
C LEU A 159 -11.42 11.03 1.36
N ASN A 160 -11.75 9.75 1.52
CA ASN A 160 -10.74 8.69 1.65
C ASN A 160 -10.04 8.39 0.31
N SER A 161 -10.78 8.47 -0.80
CA SER A 161 -10.26 8.17 -2.15
C SER A 161 -9.29 9.24 -2.66
N LEU A 162 -9.44 10.50 -2.24
CA LEU A 162 -8.50 11.58 -2.57
C LEU A 162 -7.09 11.35 -1.96
N LYS A 163 -6.96 10.47 -0.98
CA LYS A 163 -5.69 10.18 -0.29
C LYS A 163 -4.94 9.02 -0.95
N SER A 164 -4.51 9.20 -2.19
CA SER A 164 -3.71 8.20 -2.92
C SER A 164 -2.21 8.52 -2.90
N SER A 165 -1.60 8.56 -1.71
CA SER A 165 -0.17 8.93 -1.56
C SER A 165 0.79 7.94 -2.24
N TRP A 166 0.40 6.67 -2.34
CA TRP A 166 1.15 5.62 -3.04
C TRP A 166 1.43 5.94 -4.51
N VAL A 167 0.63 6.79 -5.17
CA VAL A 167 0.81 7.14 -6.59
C VAL A 167 2.18 7.78 -6.84
N ALA A 168 2.73 8.50 -5.86
CA ALA A 168 4.05 9.11 -5.96
C ALA A 168 5.18 8.07 -6.06
N PHE A 169 5.00 6.89 -5.47
CA PHE A 169 6.03 5.86 -5.28
C PHE A 169 6.11 4.85 -6.44
N ILE A 170 5.31 5.04 -7.50
CA ILE A 170 5.27 4.15 -8.65
C ILE A 170 6.08 4.73 -9.82
N ASN A 171 6.87 3.87 -10.47
CA ASN A 171 7.66 4.23 -11.64
C ASN A 171 6.79 4.63 -12.84
N ARG A 172 7.31 5.46 -13.75
CA ARG A 172 6.57 5.94 -14.93
C ARG A 172 5.94 4.82 -15.77
N LYS A 173 6.69 3.73 -16.05
CA LYS A 173 6.18 2.56 -16.79
C LYS A 173 5.00 1.89 -16.07
N GLN A 174 5.11 1.76 -14.75
CA GLN A 174 4.09 1.13 -13.92
C GLN A 174 2.84 2.03 -13.80
N LYS A 175 3.00 3.35 -13.68
CA LYS A 175 1.89 4.32 -13.71
C LYS A 175 1.04 4.15 -14.96
N PHE A 176 1.66 3.99 -16.12
CA PHE A 176 0.95 3.76 -17.38
C PHE A 176 0.17 2.44 -17.39
N ILE A 177 0.78 1.35 -16.92
CA ILE A 177 0.11 0.04 -16.80
C ILE A 177 -1.08 0.12 -15.83
N VAL A 178 -0.90 0.76 -14.67
CA VAL A 178 -1.96 0.94 -13.67
C VAL A 178 -3.08 1.81 -14.22
N LEU A 179 -2.77 2.85 -15.00
CA LEU A 179 -3.77 3.71 -15.64
C LEU A 179 -4.64 2.89 -16.61
N ILE A 180 -4.04 2.13 -17.53
CA ILE A 180 -4.80 1.26 -18.46
C ILE A 180 -5.63 0.24 -17.68
N GLY A 181 -5.02 -0.43 -16.68
CA GLY A 181 -5.71 -1.37 -15.81
C GLY A 181 -6.91 -0.75 -15.09
N SER A 182 -6.78 0.49 -14.61
CA SER A 182 -7.88 1.21 -13.96
C SER A 182 -9.01 1.56 -14.92
N VAL A 183 -8.73 1.91 -16.19
CA VAL A 183 -9.77 2.20 -17.18
C VAL A 183 -10.58 0.94 -17.49
N ILE A 184 -9.90 -0.19 -17.71
CA ILE A 184 -10.56 -1.49 -17.91
C ILE A 184 -11.41 -1.84 -16.68
N LEU A 185 -10.83 -1.70 -15.49
CA LEU A 185 -11.50 -1.99 -14.24
C LEU A 185 -12.72 -1.09 -14.01
N ILE A 186 -12.64 0.21 -14.32
CA ILE A 186 -13.77 1.13 -14.23
C ILE A 186 -14.89 0.69 -15.17
N SER A 187 -14.57 0.32 -16.41
CA SER A 187 -15.57 -0.21 -17.35
C SER A 187 -16.27 -1.47 -16.81
N VAL A 188 -15.49 -2.40 -16.25
CA VAL A 188 -16.01 -3.62 -15.62
C VAL A 188 -16.90 -3.29 -14.42
N LEU A 189 -16.47 -2.37 -13.55
CA LEU A 189 -17.24 -1.96 -12.38
C LEU A 189 -18.54 -1.24 -12.78
N LEU A 190 -18.52 -0.40 -13.81
CA LEU A 190 -19.73 0.27 -14.33
C LEU A 190 -20.72 -0.74 -14.91
N ASP A 191 -20.25 -1.77 -15.61
CA ASP A 191 -21.12 -2.84 -16.11
C ASP A 191 -21.74 -3.65 -14.96
N LEU A 192 -20.92 -3.99 -13.95
CA LEU A 192 -21.42 -4.57 -12.69
C LEU A 192 -22.45 -3.66 -12.01
N PHE A 193 -22.34 -2.34 -12.16
CA PHE A 193 -23.32 -1.38 -11.65
C PHE A 193 -24.66 -1.43 -12.39
N ASN A 194 -24.70 -1.85 -13.64
CA ASN A 194 -25.94 -1.91 -14.42
C ASN A 194 -26.59 -3.30 -14.41
N HIS A 195 -25.86 -4.33 -13.97
CA HIS A 195 -26.35 -5.70 -14.01
C HIS A 195 -27.47 -5.99 -12.98
N PRO A 196 -28.60 -6.61 -13.38
CA PRO A 196 -29.71 -6.96 -12.48
C PRO A 196 -29.35 -8.10 -11.50
N ILE A 197 -28.25 -8.82 -11.71
CA ILE A 197 -27.82 -9.95 -10.86
C ILE A 197 -27.34 -9.47 -9.48
N LYS A 198 -27.18 -8.15 -9.28
CA LYS A 198 -26.98 -7.54 -7.95
C LYS A 198 -28.01 -8.00 -6.90
N TYR A 199 -29.22 -8.35 -7.32
CA TYR A 199 -30.26 -8.83 -6.41
C TYR A 199 -30.02 -10.26 -5.91
N VAL A 200 -29.14 -11.04 -6.53
CA VAL A 200 -28.90 -12.44 -6.14
C VAL A 200 -28.28 -12.56 -4.75
N SER A 201 -27.31 -11.71 -4.41
CA SER A 201 -26.73 -11.71 -3.06
C SER A 201 -27.70 -11.18 -2.02
N SER A 202 -28.48 -10.15 -2.41
CA SER A 202 -29.50 -9.53 -1.56
C SER A 202 -30.63 -10.50 -1.23
N TYR A 203 -30.94 -11.42 -2.16
CA TYR A 203 -31.89 -12.51 -1.98
C TYR A 203 -31.54 -13.40 -0.79
N PHE A 204 -30.25 -13.78 -0.66
CA PHE A 204 -29.80 -14.61 0.43
C PHE A 204 -29.64 -13.83 1.73
N SER A 205 -28.91 -12.71 1.72
CA SER A 205 -28.74 -11.82 2.87
C SER A 205 -28.71 -10.37 2.41
N PHE A 206 -29.61 -9.59 2.98
CA PHE A 206 -29.71 -8.18 2.66
C PHE A 206 -28.46 -7.41 3.11
N SER A 207 -27.93 -7.73 4.28
CA SER A 207 -26.73 -7.08 4.82
C SER A 207 -25.48 -7.39 3.98
N ALA A 208 -25.36 -8.62 3.48
CA ALA A 208 -24.29 -8.99 2.56
C ALA A 208 -24.41 -8.24 1.23
N GLY A 209 -25.62 -8.14 0.66
CA GLY A 209 -25.87 -7.35 -0.54
C GLY A 209 -25.54 -5.87 -0.36
N ALA A 210 -25.92 -5.28 0.78
CA ALA A 210 -25.60 -3.89 1.11
C ALA A 210 -24.09 -3.65 1.27
N LEU A 211 -23.37 -4.56 1.93
CA LEU A 211 -21.91 -4.50 2.05
C LEU A 211 -21.23 -4.58 0.69
N GLN A 212 -21.66 -5.50 -0.18
CA GLN A 212 -21.13 -5.64 -1.53
C GLN A 212 -21.36 -4.36 -2.34
N HIS A 213 -22.57 -3.80 -2.28
CA HIS A 213 -22.92 -2.55 -2.95
C HIS A 213 -22.05 -1.38 -2.48
N LEU A 214 -21.87 -1.21 -1.17
CA LEU A 214 -20.97 -0.18 -0.61
C LEU A 214 -19.52 -0.39 -1.04
N THR A 215 -19.06 -1.65 -1.05
CA THR A 215 -17.70 -1.99 -1.48
C THR A 215 -17.48 -1.63 -2.95
N PHE A 216 -18.44 -1.93 -3.84
CA PHE A 216 -18.33 -1.56 -5.25
C PHE A 216 -18.36 -0.05 -5.47
N ASN A 217 -19.21 0.68 -4.75
CA ASN A 217 -19.21 2.15 -4.81
C ASN A 217 -17.86 2.72 -4.38
N PHE A 218 -17.32 2.22 -3.26
CA PHE A 218 -16.02 2.64 -2.79
C PHE A 218 -14.93 2.31 -3.81
N PHE A 219 -14.92 1.09 -4.34
CA PHE A 219 -13.91 0.65 -5.29
C PHE A 219 -13.96 1.44 -6.61
N LEU A 220 -15.16 1.70 -7.14
CA LEU A 220 -15.36 2.51 -8.33
C LEU A 220 -14.86 3.94 -8.14
N VAL A 221 -15.31 4.62 -7.08
CA VAL A 221 -14.90 6.01 -6.78
C VAL A 221 -13.39 6.07 -6.56
N TYR A 222 -12.82 5.10 -5.85
CA TYR A 222 -11.39 5.01 -5.63
C TYR A 222 -10.61 4.82 -6.93
N ALA A 223 -11.08 3.94 -7.83
CA ALA A 223 -10.44 3.70 -9.12
C ALA A 223 -10.47 4.95 -10.01
N ILE A 224 -11.61 5.66 -10.05
CA ILE A 224 -11.74 6.92 -10.82
C ILE A 224 -10.78 7.98 -10.28
N ILE A 225 -10.80 8.24 -8.97
CA ILE A 225 -9.94 9.27 -8.36
C ILE A 225 -8.46 8.90 -8.50
N SER A 226 -8.10 7.63 -8.29
CA SER A 226 -6.72 7.17 -8.47
C SER A 226 -6.26 7.30 -9.93
N SER A 227 -7.13 7.00 -10.90
CA SER A 227 -6.84 7.20 -12.33
C SER A 227 -6.56 8.67 -12.64
N ILE A 228 -7.40 9.59 -12.15
CA ILE A 228 -7.19 11.04 -12.30
C ILE A 228 -5.85 11.46 -11.66
N ASN A 229 -5.57 11.00 -10.43
CA ASN A 229 -4.32 11.34 -9.75
C ASN A 229 -3.08 10.82 -10.50
N ILE A 230 -3.14 9.61 -11.05
CA ILE A 230 -2.06 9.07 -11.89
C ILE A 230 -1.89 9.91 -13.16
N LEU A 231 -2.98 10.29 -13.81
CA LEU A 231 -2.96 11.11 -15.02
C LEU A 231 -2.29 12.47 -14.76
N LEU A 232 -2.62 13.12 -13.63
CA LEU A 232 -2.04 14.39 -13.21
C LEU A 232 -0.54 14.28 -12.85
N HIS A 233 -0.11 13.14 -12.31
CA HIS A 233 1.30 12.89 -11.95
C HIS A 233 2.14 12.27 -13.08
N LEU A 234 1.54 11.93 -14.23
CA LEU A 234 2.26 11.42 -15.39
C LEU A 234 3.24 12.43 -16.01
N PRO A 235 2.89 13.72 -16.21
CA PRO A 235 3.83 14.69 -16.79
C PRO A 235 5.02 14.98 -15.87
N SER A 236 4.81 15.03 -14.55
CA SER A 236 5.89 15.32 -13.60
C SER A 236 6.91 14.19 -13.55
N ALA A 237 6.47 12.93 -13.63
CA ALA A 237 7.36 11.77 -13.62
C ALA A 237 8.41 11.81 -14.75
N GLY A 238 8.04 12.30 -15.94
CA GLY A 238 8.97 12.41 -17.07
C GLY A 238 10.07 13.45 -16.89
N ILE A 239 9.81 14.53 -16.14
CA ILE A 239 10.78 15.59 -15.87
C ILE A 239 11.76 15.15 -14.77
N PHE A 240 11.25 14.47 -13.73
CA PHE A 240 12.10 13.87 -12.69
C PHE A 240 13.00 12.78 -13.25
N ASP A 241 12.46 11.84 -14.05
CA ASP A 241 13.25 10.79 -14.69
C ASP A 241 14.34 11.36 -15.61
N LYS A 242 14.05 12.46 -16.34
CA LYS A 242 15.04 13.15 -17.18
C LYS A 242 16.13 13.79 -16.34
N LYS A 243 15.78 14.47 -15.24
CA LYS A 243 16.76 15.07 -14.33
C LYS A 243 17.64 14.01 -13.66
N ILE A 244 17.07 12.88 -13.24
CA ILE A 244 17.82 11.75 -12.65
C ILE A 244 18.76 11.13 -13.70
N LYS A 245 18.30 10.93 -14.93
CA LYS A 245 19.13 10.41 -16.03
C LYS A 245 20.24 11.40 -16.43
N GLN A 246 19.96 12.70 -16.38
CA GLN A 246 20.95 13.74 -16.59
C GLN A 246 21.98 13.74 -15.45
N LEU A 247 21.54 13.63 -14.19
CA LEU A 247 22.42 13.49 -13.04
C LEU A 247 23.28 12.22 -13.12
N SER A 248 22.72 11.07 -13.51
CA SER A 248 23.49 9.83 -13.64
C SER A 248 24.51 9.90 -14.77
N SER A 249 24.16 10.54 -15.88
CA SER A 249 25.08 10.76 -17.01
C SER A 249 26.19 11.75 -16.65
N LEU A 250 25.85 12.80 -15.88
CA LEU A 250 26.81 13.75 -15.32
C LEU A 250 27.71 13.09 -14.28
N HIS A 251 27.18 12.20 -13.45
CA HIS A 251 27.93 11.41 -12.49
C HIS A 251 28.87 10.40 -13.18
N GLN A 252 28.46 9.77 -14.29
CA GLN A 252 29.32 8.89 -15.09
C GLN A 252 30.42 9.66 -15.84
N LEU A 253 30.10 10.86 -16.34
CA LEU A 253 31.10 11.79 -16.89
C LEU A 253 32.07 12.26 -15.80
N SER A 254 31.55 12.65 -14.63
CA SER A 254 32.35 13.05 -13.48
C SER A 254 33.24 11.91 -12.99
N SER A 255 32.75 10.66 -12.92
CA SER A 255 33.57 9.51 -12.52
C SER A 255 34.65 9.15 -13.55
N SER A 256 34.42 9.45 -14.83
CA SER A 256 35.40 9.23 -15.90
C SER A 256 36.46 10.34 -15.96
N VAL A 257 36.16 11.53 -15.42
CA VAL A 257 37.10 12.66 -15.31
C VAL A 257 37.84 12.67 -13.96
N ALA A 258 37.18 12.19 -12.89
CA ALA A 258 37.74 12.10 -11.54
C ALA A 258 38.72 10.94 -11.34
N SER A 259 38.86 10.04 -12.32
CA SER A 259 39.80 8.91 -12.24
C SER A 259 41.28 9.31 -12.33
N VAL A 260 41.60 10.62 -12.32
CA VAL A 260 42.98 11.08 -12.46
C VAL A 260 43.48 12.00 -11.34
N LEU A 261 42.70 12.54 -10.37
CA LEU A 261 43.38 13.38 -9.36
C LEU A 261 42.90 13.62 -7.92
N GLU A 262 41.67 13.36 -7.44
CA GLU A 262 41.36 13.76 -6.03
C GLU A 262 40.33 12.84 -5.33
N ILE A 263 40.74 11.63 -4.94
CA ILE A 263 39.92 10.68 -4.17
C ILE A 263 39.36 11.34 -2.90
N ASP A 264 40.15 12.11 -2.17
CA ASP A 264 39.70 12.78 -0.94
C ASP A 264 38.53 13.74 -1.16
N LYS A 265 38.53 14.47 -2.28
CA LYS A 265 37.41 15.37 -2.61
C LYS A 265 36.15 14.58 -2.96
N LEU A 266 36.29 13.46 -3.66
CA LEU A 266 35.18 12.56 -3.96
C LEU A 266 34.53 12.04 -2.67
N LEU A 267 35.32 11.63 -1.68
CA LEU A 267 34.80 11.11 -0.40
C LEU A 267 34.02 12.18 0.37
N VAL A 268 34.55 13.41 0.40
CA VAL A 268 33.86 14.55 1.02
C VAL A 268 32.56 14.88 0.29
N GLU A 269 32.54 14.81 -1.03
CA GLU A 269 31.37 15.07 -1.85
C GLU A 269 30.28 14.00 -1.67
N ILE A 270 30.66 12.72 -1.59
CA ILE A 270 29.75 11.62 -1.24
C ILE A 270 29.09 11.89 0.11
N VAL A 271 29.87 12.18 1.15
CA VAL A 271 29.33 12.45 2.50
C VAL A 271 28.42 13.68 2.50
N ASN A 272 28.76 14.73 1.76
CA ASN A 272 27.93 15.92 1.62
C ASN A 272 26.59 15.62 0.94
N HIS A 273 26.62 14.90 -0.18
CA HIS A 273 25.40 14.53 -0.91
C HIS A 273 24.50 13.60 -0.10
N THR A 274 25.07 12.59 0.55
CA THR A 274 24.29 11.72 1.43
C THR A 274 23.63 12.53 2.53
N TYR A 275 24.34 13.50 3.14
CA TYR A 275 23.80 14.35 4.19
C TYR A 275 22.57 15.13 3.73
N ASP A 276 22.66 15.70 2.53
CA ASP A 276 21.58 16.50 1.95
C ASP A 276 20.37 15.62 1.56
N ILE A 277 20.61 14.37 1.12
CA ILE A 277 19.55 13.43 0.70
C ILE A 277 18.84 12.81 1.91
N THR A 278 19.59 12.31 2.89
CA THR A 278 19.03 11.58 4.03
C THR A 278 18.53 12.51 5.14
N ASN A 279 18.90 13.80 5.08
CA ASN A 279 18.62 14.80 6.11
C ASN A 279 19.02 14.28 7.50
N SER A 280 20.18 13.65 7.56
CA SER A 280 20.75 13.06 8.78
C SER A 280 21.42 14.12 9.64
N ASP A 281 21.55 13.88 10.94
CA ASP A 281 22.24 14.79 11.85
C ASP A 281 23.76 14.68 11.73
N SER A 282 24.28 13.47 11.50
CA SER A 282 25.70 13.21 11.27
C SER A 282 25.92 12.07 10.28
N ILE A 283 26.96 12.18 9.46
CA ILE A 283 27.35 11.16 8.49
C ILE A 283 28.87 10.96 8.53
N TRP A 284 29.31 9.71 8.40
CA TRP A 284 30.72 9.40 8.22
C TRP A 284 30.89 8.21 7.29
N LEU A 285 32.01 8.22 6.58
CA LEU A 285 32.38 7.19 5.62
C LEU A 285 33.66 6.51 6.11
N LEU A 286 33.56 5.20 6.28
CA LEU A 286 34.69 4.33 6.55
C LEU A 286 35.20 3.72 5.27
N ILE A 287 36.52 3.66 5.12
CA ILE A 287 37.21 3.13 3.95
C ILE A 287 38.34 2.24 4.44
N ARG A 288 38.55 1.14 3.75
CA ARG A 288 39.72 0.29 3.92
C ARG A 288 40.43 0.16 2.58
N GLU A 289 41.76 0.14 2.62
CA GLU A 289 42.58 0.06 1.42
C GLU A 289 42.60 -1.38 0.87
N ASP A 290 42.68 -2.35 1.78
CA ASP A 290 42.63 -3.80 1.51
C ASP A 290 41.78 -4.54 2.55
N GLU A 291 41.41 -5.80 2.28
CA GLU A 291 40.57 -6.61 3.19
C GLU A 291 41.18 -6.80 4.59
N SER A 292 42.51 -6.83 4.68
CA SER A 292 43.25 -6.98 5.94
C SER A 292 43.57 -5.64 6.63
N SER A 293 43.27 -4.52 5.99
CA SER A 293 43.52 -3.19 6.57
C SER A 293 42.34 -2.74 7.46
N PRO A 294 42.63 -2.05 8.58
CA PRO A 294 41.56 -1.51 9.42
C PRO A 294 40.79 -0.42 8.67
N PHE A 295 39.50 -0.31 8.94
CA PHE A 295 38.71 0.81 8.44
C PHE A 295 39.23 2.13 9.02
N THR A 296 39.36 3.12 8.15
CA THR A 296 39.71 4.50 8.49
C THR A 296 38.60 5.45 8.05
N ILE A 297 38.47 6.60 8.71
CA ILE A 297 37.48 7.60 8.30
C ILE A 297 38.01 8.31 7.05
N GLY A 298 37.40 8.03 5.91
CA GLY A 298 37.70 8.73 4.66
C GLY A 298 37.10 10.14 4.61
N ALA A 299 35.88 10.31 5.12
CA ALA A 299 35.22 11.61 5.22
C ALA A 299 34.13 11.61 6.31
N SER A 300 33.78 12.79 6.82
CA SER A 300 32.72 12.93 7.84
C SER A 300 32.10 14.32 7.81
N LYS A 301 30.81 14.42 8.15
CA LYS A 301 30.08 15.68 8.32
C LYS A 301 29.29 15.67 9.63
N ASN A 302 29.41 16.76 10.37
CA ASN A 302 28.81 16.96 11.70
C ASN A 302 29.16 15.87 12.73
N LEU A 303 30.33 15.23 12.57
CA LEU A 303 30.92 14.33 13.57
C LEU A 303 31.84 15.17 14.48
N GLN A 304 31.67 15.12 15.81
CA GLN A 304 32.45 15.96 16.72
C GLN A 304 33.85 15.37 16.96
N LEU A 305 34.86 16.21 17.21
CA LEU A 305 36.27 15.79 17.28
C LEU A 305 36.63 14.82 18.41
N LYS A 306 35.80 14.68 19.45
CA LYS A 306 35.94 13.59 20.44
C LYS A 306 35.69 12.21 19.81
N ASP A 307 35.06 12.16 18.64
CA ASP A 307 34.63 10.97 17.90
C ASP A 307 35.64 10.47 16.86
N LYS A 308 36.69 11.24 16.53
CA LYS A 308 37.69 10.78 15.54
C LYS A 308 38.61 9.68 16.06
N ASN A 309 38.87 9.63 17.36
CA ASN A 309 39.60 8.55 18.01
C ASN A 309 38.71 7.34 18.35
N LEU A 310 37.39 7.42 18.07
CA LEU A 310 36.41 6.39 18.44
C LEU A 310 36.26 5.27 17.39
N VAL A 311 36.70 5.50 16.14
CA VAL A 311 36.48 4.55 15.03
C VAL A 311 37.70 3.66 14.74
N SER A 312 38.86 3.93 15.33
CA SER A 312 39.99 3.00 15.34
C SER A 312 39.77 1.78 16.25
N ILE A 313 38.71 1.79 17.07
CA ILE A 313 38.49 0.80 18.14
C ILE A 313 37.62 -0.38 17.68
N ASP A 314 36.91 -0.29 16.54
CA ASP A 314 35.87 -1.26 16.20
C ASP A 314 36.07 -1.93 14.83
N SER A 315 37.32 -2.23 14.48
CA SER A 315 37.60 -3.16 13.37
C SER A 315 36.98 -4.56 13.60
N GLU A 316 36.61 -4.89 14.86
CA GLU A 316 35.96 -6.14 15.29
C GLU A 316 34.54 -5.95 15.87
N GLY A 317 33.93 -4.77 15.69
CA GLY A 317 32.63 -4.45 16.27
C GLY A 317 31.45 -5.18 15.66
N PHE A 318 30.43 -5.47 16.47
CA PHE A 318 29.18 -6.13 16.06
C PHE A 318 28.53 -5.48 14.82
N LEU A 319 28.59 -4.15 14.68
CA LEU A 319 27.96 -3.45 13.54
C LEU A 319 28.73 -3.63 12.24
N ASN A 320 30.05 -3.43 12.29
CA ASN A 320 30.91 -3.62 11.13
C ASN A 320 30.92 -5.10 10.72
N SER A 321 31.07 -6.03 11.67
CA SER A 321 31.05 -7.46 11.38
C SER A 321 29.70 -7.92 10.80
N THR A 322 28.57 -7.45 11.34
CA THR A 322 27.25 -7.77 10.79
C THR A 322 27.10 -7.29 9.35
N ILE A 323 27.47 -6.04 9.06
CA ILE A 323 27.39 -5.48 7.70
C ILE A 323 28.36 -6.20 6.74
N ILE A 324 29.54 -6.60 7.23
CA ILE A 324 30.55 -7.30 6.44
C ILE A 324 30.11 -8.74 6.12
N GLU A 325 29.61 -9.46 7.11
CA GLU A 325 29.11 -10.83 6.95
C GLU A 325 27.83 -10.89 6.12
N SER A 326 26.87 -9.98 6.37
CA SER A 326 25.60 -9.95 5.66
C SER A 326 25.73 -9.37 4.24
N LYS A 327 26.73 -8.52 4.00
CA LYS A 327 26.88 -7.71 2.78
C LYS A 327 25.61 -6.90 2.46
N SER A 328 24.84 -6.55 3.48
CA SER A 328 23.58 -5.81 3.37
C SER A 328 23.62 -4.56 4.22
N SER A 329 22.73 -3.61 3.94
CA SER A 329 22.51 -2.48 4.83
C SER A 329 21.97 -2.95 6.19
N LEU A 330 22.23 -2.15 7.21
CA LEU A 330 21.78 -2.36 8.58
C LEU A 330 21.07 -1.10 9.07
N ILE A 331 19.79 -1.22 9.41
CA ILE A 331 19.00 -0.14 10.02
C ILE A 331 18.82 -0.44 11.51
N LEU A 332 19.26 0.51 12.34
CA LEU A 332 19.01 0.54 13.78
C LEU A 332 18.08 1.71 14.10
N ASN A 333 16.83 1.39 14.43
CA ASN A 333 15.83 2.39 14.77
C ASN A 333 16.05 3.02 16.16
N GLU A 334 16.77 2.34 17.06
CA GLU A 334 17.08 2.83 18.39
C GLU A 334 18.50 2.45 18.82
N LEU A 335 19.37 3.44 18.97
CA LEU A 335 20.66 3.35 19.60
C LEU A 335 20.52 3.55 21.11
N LYS A 336 20.76 2.49 21.88
CA LYS A 336 20.84 2.56 23.35
C LYS A 336 22.22 3.07 23.76
N LYS A 337 22.26 3.89 24.81
CA LYS A 337 23.44 4.65 25.28
C LYS A 337 24.61 3.75 25.74
N GLU A 338 24.37 2.45 25.92
CA GLU A 338 25.23 1.58 26.71
C GLU A 338 26.10 0.60 25.92
N SER A 339 25.99 0.49 24.58
CA SER A 339 26.47 -0.78 24.01
C SER A 339 27.42 -0.77 22.80
N PHE A 340 27.55 0.25 21.94
CA PHE A 340 28.30 -0.03 20.69
C PHE A 340 29.26 1.05 20.17
N ILE A 341 29.06 2.33 20.47
CA ILE A 341 30.00 3.38 20.05
C ILE A 341 30.05 4.43 21.16
N SER A 342 31.15 4.53 21.91
CA SER A 342 31.37 5.66 22.81
C SER A 342 31.27 6.96 21.99
N GLY A 343 30.62 8.00 22.52
CA GLY A 343 30.48 9.29 21.83
C GLY A 343 29.23 9.45 20.95
N VAL A 344 28.63 8.37 20.42
CA VAL A 344 27.39 8.48 19.63
C VAL A 344 26.18 8.56 20.55
N SER A 345 25.55 9.74 20.62
CA SER A 345 24.31 9.95 21.39
C SER A 345 23.13 9.12 20.84
N LYS A 346 22.08 8.97 21.67
CA LYS A 346 20.82 8.25 21.33
C LYS A 346 20.25 8.70 19.98
N GLY A 347 19.57 7.78 19.29
CA GLY A 347 18.88 8.08 18.03
C GLY A 347 18.71 6.83 17.15
N SER A 348 18.72 7.02 15.84
CA SER A 348 18.69 5.96 14.84
C SER A 348 19.92 6.04 13.94
N LEU A 349 20.33 4.90 13.38
CA LEU A 349 21.53 4.74 12.55
C LEU A 349 21.21 3.83 11.37
N ILE A 350 21.72 4.18 10.19
CA ILE A 350 21.80 3.28 9.05
C ILE A 350 23.27 3.12 8.66
N GLY A 351 23.68 1.89 8.37
CA GLY A 351 25.00 1.56 7.85
C GLY A 351 24.85 0.83 6.51
N ILE A 352 25.56 1.29 5.48
CA ILE A 352 25.45 0.77 4.12
C ILE A 352 26.85 0.34 3.64
N PRO A 353 27.05 -0.93 3.23
CA PRO A 353 28.33 -1.38 2.72
C PRO A 353 28.57 -0.85 1.30
N LEU A 354 29.77 -0.33 1.05
CA LEU A 354 30.27 -0.03 -0.28
C LEU A 354 30.99 -1.26 -0.83
N ILE A 355 30.44 -1.89 -1.87
CA ILE A 355 30.95 -3.15 -2.41
C ILE A 355 31.58 -2.92 -3.79
N SER A 356 32.84 -3.31 -3.93
CA SER A 356 33.54 -3.43 -5.21
C SER A 356 33.46 -4.86 -5.73
N SER A 357 33.24 -5.01 -7.04
CA SER A 357 33.21 -6.32 -7.69
C SER A 357 34.55 -7.06 -7.66
N LYS A 358 35.66 -6.35 -7.43
CA LYS A 358 37.03 -6.91 -7.41
C LYS A 358 37.61 -7.04 -6.01
N LEU A 359 37.30 -6.10 -5.10
CA LEU A 359 37.95 -5.95 -3.80
C LEU A 359 37.02 -6.25 -2.62
N GLY A 360 35.80 -6.74 -2.88
CA GLY A 360 34.81 -6.96 -1.83
C GLY A 360 34.33 -5.65 -1.22
N ILE A 361 34.05 -5.62 0.08
CA ILE A 361 33.64 -4.38 0.75
C ILE A 361 34.84 -3.43 0.80
N ILE A 362 34.71 -2.23 0.26
CA ILE A 362 35.75 -1.20 0.23
C ILE A 362 35.50 -0.10 1.26
N GLY A 363 34.28 -0.03 1.79
CA GLY A 363 33.89 0.99 2.76
C GLY A 363 32.53 0.72 3.40
N ILE A 364 32.20 1.50 4.42
CA ILE A 364 30.88 1.51 5.06
C ILE A 364 30.46 2.96 5.27
N LEU A 365 29.31 3.33 4.72
CA LEU A 365 28.72 4.65 4.89
C LEU A 365 27.70 4.61 6.02
N TYR A 366 27.88 5.46 7.02
CA TYR A 366 26.98 5.56 8.16
C TYR A 366 26.26 6.88 8.16
N ALA A 367 24.95 6.84 8.40
CA ALA A 367 24.14 8.03 8.59
C ALA A 367 23.31 7.91 9.88
N LYS A 368 23.33 8.96 10.70
CA LYS A 368 22.68 8.98 12.02
C LYS A 368 21.68 10.13 12.14
N LYS A 369 20.53 9.84 12.75
CA LYS A 369 19.55 10.84 13.21
C LYS A 369 19.43 10.76 14.73
N ASN A 370 19.27 11.89 15.40
CA ASN A 370 19.10 12.00 16.86
C ASN A 370 17.71 11.53 17.30
N ASN A 371 16.76 11.46 16.37
CA ASN A 371 15.43 10.90 16.62
C ASN A 371 15.45 9.37 16.49
N ASN A 372 14.74 8.69 17.37
CA ASN A 372 14.44 7.27 17.24
C ASN A 372 13.50 7.06 16.03
N TYR A 373 13.65 5.94 15.32
CA TYR A 373 12.89 5.61 14.09
C TYR A 373 13.00 6.67 12.99
N GLY A 374 14.18 7.28 12.83
CA GLY A 374 14.43 8.32 11.84
C GLY A 374 14.61 7.81 10.41
N TYR A 375 14.79 6.50 10.23
CA TYR A 375 15.01 5.84 8.95
C TYR A 375 13.87 4.88 8.63
N SER A 376 13.46 4.85 7.36
CA SER A 376 12.50 3.88 6.82
C SER A 376 13.22 2.83 5.97
N GLU A 377 12.63 1.63 5.82
CA GLU A 377 13.18 0.53 4.98
C GLU A 377 13.39 0.93 3.50
N ASP A 378 12.79 2.04 3.06
CA ASP A 378 12.99 2.57 1.70
C ASP A 378 14.31 3.35 1.54
N GLU A 379 14.98 3.74 2.63
CA GLU A 379 16.29 4.44 2.62
C GLU A 379 17.48 3.48 2.45
N ASP A 380 17.24 2.16 2.35
CA ASP A 380 18.26 1.13 2.05
C ASP A 380 18.79 1.14 0.60
N TYR A 381 18.16 1.92 -0.30
CA TYR A 381 18.48 1.96 -1.73
C TYR A 381 19.42 3.11 -2.14
N ILE A 382 19.98 3.85 -1.18
CA ILE A 382 21.00 4.90 -1.40
C ILE A 382 22.38 4.25 -1.37
#